data_AF-A0A7W0Q734-F1
#
_entry.id   AF-A0A7W0Q734-F1
#
_cell.length_a   1.000
_cell.length_b   1.000
_cell.length_c   1.000
_cell.angle_alpha   90.00
_cell.angle_beta   90.00
_cell.angle_gamma   90.00
#
_symmetry.space_group_name_H-M   'P 1'
#
loop_
_entity.id
_entity.type
_entity.pdbx_description
1 polymer ?
#
loop_
_entity_poly.entity_id
_entity_poly.type
_entity_poly.pdbx_seq_one_letter_code
_entity_poly.pdbx_strand_id
1 'polypeptide(L)'
;MTSLSELRAIEQQRIADERAAIRDGELARVVAIETAERERRAAEAAKQLAEHEARLAIEHARIAAEREGRLRIETAEAAERSRQQALLAEARCAQELELRRAEVAKKRPTWMVAVTAIAFTAAVGLAWFAIQRQRESADAESALRVSQATTADAKRDVVEARARLEKIEAELRVIDARTEKAIAALAIAETAAEIREARAVLQAERKEQAAARARVAEARRLAEEKKRKEGVKLDDKCKNNVFCK
;
A
#
# COMPACT_ATOMS: atom_id res chain seq x y z
N MET A 1 38.35 -138.63 -57.18
CA MET A 1 36.97 -139.11 -57.42
C MET A 1 36.14 -138.69 -56.22
N THR A 2 35.60 -137.47 -56.28
CA THR A 2 34.65 -136.95 -55.28
C THR A 2 33.39 -137.80 -55.35
N SER A 3 33.01 -138.36 -54.21
CA SER A 3 31.90 -139.30 -54.13
C SER A 3 30.57 -138.58 -54.30
N LEU A 4 29.58 -139.26 -54.87
CA LEU A 4 28.21 -138.75 -55.05
C LEU A 4 27.56 -138.16 -53.76
N SER A 5 28.11 -138.43 -52.57
CA SER A 5 27.65 -137.83 -51.31
C SER A 5 28.07 -136.38 -51.13
N GLU A 6 29.25 -135.97 -51.59
CA GLU A 6 29.74 -134.59 -51.44
C GLU A 6 28.98 -133.61 -52.35
N LEU A 7 28.70 -134.02 -53.59
CA LEU A 7 27.86 -133.23 -54.51
C LEU A 7 26.43 -133.07 -53.97
N ARG A 8 25.85 -134.12 -53.36
CA ARG A 8 24.55 -134.01 -52.69
C ARG A 8 24.56 -133.08 -51.49
N ALA A 9 25.65 -133.04 -50.71
CA ALA A 9 25.77 -132.13 -49.56
C ALA A 9 25.87 -130.66 -50.01
N ILE A 10 26.63 -130.38 -51.07
CA ILE A 10 26.75 -129.03 -51.64
C ILE A 10 25.42 -128.58 -52.25
N GLU A 11 24.70 -129.46 -52.95
CA GLU A 11 23.37 -129.18 -53.50
C GLU A 11 22.35 -128.92 -52.38
N GLN A 12 22.37 -129.71 -51.31
CA GLN A 12 21.51 -129.49 -50.13
C GLN A 12 21.83 -128.19 -49.42
N GLN A 13 23.11 -127.82 -49.32
CA GLN A 13 23.54 -126.56 -48.71
C GLN A 13 23.13 -125.36 -49.58
N ARG A 14 23.30 -125.44 -50.91
CA ARG A 14 22.82 -124.40 -51.82
C ARG A 14 21.30 -124.24 -51.78
N ILE A 15 20.54 -125.34 -51.73
CA ILE A 15 19.07 -125.29 -51.56
C ILE A 15 18.71 -124.69 -50.20
N ALA A 16 19.48 -124.97 -49.13
CA ALA A 16 19.27 -124.37 -47.82
C ALA A 16 19.57 -122.86 -47.82
N ASP A 17 20.64 -122.43 -48.50
CA ASP A 17 21.04 -121.04 -48.63
C ASP A 17 20.08 -120.25 -49.54
N GLU A 18 19.62 -120.82 -50.66
CA GLU A 18 18.59 -120.23 -51.52
C GLU A 18 17.25 -120.09 -50.75
N ARG A 19 16.87 -121.10 -49.95
CA ARG A 19 15.69 -121.01 -49.07
C ARG A 19 15.86 -119.99 -47.96
N ALA A 20 17.07 -119.83 -47.41
CA ALA A 20 17.38 -118.80 -46.42
C ALA A 20 17.28 -117.40 -47.03
N ALA A 21 17.88 -117.18 -48.22
CA ALA A 21 17.82 -115.91 -48.93
C ALA A 21 16.38 -115.52 -49.33
N ILE A 22 15.54 -116.48 -49.73
CA ILE A 22 14.12 -116.23 -49.98
C ILE A 22 13.39 -115.82 -48.70
N ARG A 23 13.60 -116.55 -47.59
CA ARG A 23 12.99 -116.21 -46.29
C ARG A 23 13.46 -114.84 -45.77
N ASP A 24 14.74 -114.52 -45.89
CA ASP A 24 15.28 -113.22 -45.47
C ASP A 24 14.74 -112.09 -46.35
N GLY A 25 14.56 -112.32 -47.66
CA GLY A 25 13.92 -111.38 -48.57
C GLY A 25 12.42 -111.16 -48.27
N GLU A 26 11.70 -112.21 -47.89
CA GLU A 26 10.31 -112.14 -47.44
C GLU A 26 10.19 -111.40 -46.10
N LEU A 27 11.04 -111.72 -45.13
CA LEU A 27 11.09 -111.03 -43.83
C LEU A 27 11.46 -109.55 -44.00
N ALA A 28 12.43 -109.22 -44.86
CA ALA A 28 12.79 -107.83 -45.15
C ALA A 28 11.63 -107.05 -45.77
N ARG A 29 10.83 -107.68 -46.64
CA ARG A 29 9.62 -107.05 -47.21
C ARG A 29 8.54 -106.84 -46.15
N VAL A 30 8.29 -107.82 -45.28
CA VAL A 30 7.32 -107.68 -44.19
C VAL A 30 7.74 -106.57 -43.24
N VAL A 31 9.02 -106.53 -42.83
CA VAL A 31 9.55 -105.47 -41.97
C VAL A 31 9.46 -104.10 -42.65
N ALA A 32 9.80 -103.99 -43.94
CA ALA A 32 9.69 -102.72 -44.68
C ALA A 32 8.24 -102.22 -44.78
N ILE A 33 7.28 -103.13 -44.94
CA ILE A 33 5.85 -102.80 -44.95
C ILE A 33 5.42 -102.33 -43.55
N GLU A 34 5.82 -103.04 -42.49
CA GLU A 34 5.49 -102.66 -41.11
C GLU A 34 6.11 -101.33 -40.71
N THR A 35 7.36 -101.05 -41.09
CA THR A 35 8.00 -99.76 -40.79
C THR A 35 7.33 -98.62 -41.54
N ALA A 36 7.02 -98.81 -42.83
CA ALA A 36 6.29 -97.81 -43.62
C ALA A 36 4.88 -97.55 -43.06
N GLU A 37 4.21 -98.59 -42.56
CA GLU A 37 2.90 -98.43 -41.92
C GLU A 37 3.00 -97.71 -40.57
N ARG A 38 4.02 -98.01 -39.75
CA ARG A 38 4.28 -97.29 -38.49
C ARG A 38 4.60 -95.81 -38.74
N GLU A 39 5.40 -95.50 -39.76
CA GLU A 39 5.71 -94.12 -40.14
C GLU A 39 4.47 -93.36 -40.62
N ARG A 40 3.60 -94.01 -41.41
CA ARG A 40 2.32 -93.41 -41.83
C ARG A 40 1.41 -93.12 -40.64
N ARG A 41 1.23 -94.09 -39.74
CA ARG A 41 0.43 -93.90 -38.52
C ARG A 41 1.02 -92.82 -37.61
N ALA A 42 2.36 -92.77 -37.48
CA ALA A 42 3.03 -91.72 -36.71
C ALA A 42 2.86 -90.33 -37.34
N ALA A 43 2.94 -90.21 -38.67
CA ALA A 43 2.72 -88.97 -39.38
C ALA A 43 1.25 -88.49 -39.30
N GLU A 44 0.29 -89.40 -39.37
CA GLU A 44 -1.14 -89.10 -39.18
C GLU A 44 -1.45 -88.67 -37.74
N ALA A 45 -0.90 -89.37 -36.75
CA ALA A 45 -1.03 -88.98 -35.35
C ALA A 45 -0.40 -87.60 -35.07
N ALA A 46 0.76 -87.31 -35.65
CA ALA A 46 1.39 -86.00 -35.54
C ALA A 46 0.54 -84.88 -36.16
N LYS A 47 -0.11 -85.13 -37.31
CA LYS A 47 -1.06 -84.19 -37.92
C LYS A 47 -2.28 -83.94 -37.03
N GLN A 48 -2.85 -85.00 -36.46
CA GLN A 48 -4.01 -84.87 -35.56
C GLN A 48 -3.66 -84.08 -34.29
N LEU A 49 -2.48 -84.31 -33.70
CA LEU A 49 -2.00 -83.54 -32.57
C LEU A 49 -1.79 -82.07 -32.93
N ALA A 50 -1.14 -81.78 -34.06
CA ALA A 50 -0.94 -80.40 -34.53
C ALA A 50 -2.26 -79.67 -34.81
N GLU A 51 -3.26 -80.35 -35.40
CA GLU A 51 -4.60 -79.79 -35.60
C GLU A 51 -5.32 -79.52 -34.27
N HIS A 52 -5.20 -80.44 -33.30
CA HIS A 52 -5.81 -80.27 -31.98
C HIS A 52 -5.16 -79.11 -31.21
N GLU A 53 -3.82 -79.03 -31.22
CA GLU A 53 -3.07 -77.92 -30.62
C GLU A 53 -3.42 -76.58 -31.29
N ALA A 54 -3.54 -76.54 -32.61
CA ALA A 54 -3.96 -75.34 -33.33
C ALA A 54 -5.39 -74.90 -32.94
N ARG A 55 -6.32 -75.84 -32.78
CA ARG A 55 -7.68 -75.54 -32.30
C ARG A 55 -7.67 -74.98 -30.88
N LEU A 56 -6.93 -75.62 -29.97
CA LEU A 56 -6.78 -75.13 -28.59
C LEU A 56 -6.14 -73.74 -28.57
N ALA A 57 -5.12 -73.48 -29.39
CA ALA A 57 -4.48 -72.16 -29.47
C ALA A 57 -5.47 -71.08 -29.92
N ILE A 58 -6.33 -71.37 -30.91
CA ILE A 58 -7.38 -70.44 -31.38
C ILE A 58 -8.41 -70.19 -30.28
N GLU A 59 -8.86 -71.23 -29.57
CA GLU A 59 -9.81 -71.09 -28.46
C GLU A 59 -9.21 -70.30 -27.30
N HIS A 60 -7.97 -70.58 -26.91
CA HIS A 60 -7.26 -69.81 -25.89
C HIS A 60 -7.07 -68.35 -26.30
N ALA A 61 -6.72 -68.07 -27.56
CA ALA A 61 -6.60 -66.71 -28.08
C ALA A 61 -7.95 -65.97 -28.06
N ARG A 62 -9.05 -66.65 -28.41
CA ARG A 62 -10.40 -66.09 -28.34
C ARG A 62 -10.79 -65.77 -26.90
N ILE A 63 -10.57 -66.70 -25.96
CA ILE A 63 -10.88 -66.49 -24.54
C ILE A 63 -10.03 -65.34 -23.97
N ALA A 64 -8.76 -65.26 -24.34
CA ALA A 64 -7.88 -64.15 -23.93
C ALA A 64 -8.40 -62.81 -24.47
N ALA A 65 -8.76 -62.73 -25.75
CA ALA A 65 -9.32 -61.53 -26.36
C ALA A 65 -10.66 -61.10 -25.73
N GLU A 66 -11.53 -62.06 -25.39
CA GLU A 66 -12.80 -61.77 -24.69
C GLU A 66 -12.55 -61.25 -23.26
N ARG A 67 -11.57 -61.81 -22.55
CA ARG A 67 -11.17 -61.33 -21.20
C ARG A 67 -10.57 -59.93 -21.27
N GLU A 68 -9.66 -59.67 -22.21
CA GLU A 68 -9.13 -58.32 -22.42
C GLU A 68 -10.22 -57.33 -22.80
N GLY A 69 -11.17 -57.72 -23.65
CA GLY A 69 -12.31 -56.90 -24.01
C GLY A 69 -13.14 -56.49 -22.79
N ARG A 70 -13.46 -57.44 -21.91
CA ARG A 70 -14.18 -57.17 -20.64
C ARG A 70 -13.38 -56.24 -19.73
N LEU A 71 -12.09 -56.51 -19.55
CA LEU A 71 -11.22 -55.66 -18.72
C LEU A 71 -11.12 -54.23 -19.26
N ARG A 72 -11.07 -54.04 -20.58
CA ARG A 72 -11.07 -52.70 -21.20
C ARG A 72 -12.38 -51.96 -20.97
N ILE A 73 -13.51 -52.66 -21.02
CA ILE A 73 -14.83 -52.07 -20.73
C ILE A 73 -14.93 -51.70 -19.24
N GLU A 74 -14.56 -52.60 -18.34
CA GLU A 74 -14.60 -52.35 -16.89
C GLU A 74 -13.70 -51.18 -16.48
N THR A 75 -12.49 -51.10 -17.05
CA THR A 75 -11.56 -49.98 -16.80
C THR A 75 -12.08 -48.66 -17.36
N ALA A 76 -12.69 -48.66 -18.56
CA ALA A 76 -13.31 -47.48 -19.12
C ALA A 76 -14.52 -47.01 -18.30
N GLU A 77 -15.38 -47.93 -17.87
CA GLU A 77 -16.52 -47.61 -17.00
C GLU A 77 -16.08 -47.09 -15.63
N ALA A 78 -15.05 -47.68 -15.02
CA ALA A 78 -14.49 -47.21 -13.76
C ALA A 78 -13.92 -45.79 -13.90
N ALA A 79 -13.23 -45.50 -15.02
CA ALA A 79 -12.71 -44.18 -15.31
C ALA A 79 -13.84 -43.15 -15.46
N GLU A 80 -14.91 -43.47 -16.20
CA GLU A 80 -16.06 -42.57 -16.36
C GLU A 80 -16.81 -42.33 -15.04
N ARG A 81 -16.99 -43.36 -14.20
CA ARG A 81 -17.57 -43.18 -12.86
C ARG A 81 -16.70 -42.25 -12.00
N SER A 82 -15.37 -42.38 -12.07
CA SER A 82 -14.46 -41.51 -11.32
C SER A 82 -14.55 -40.04 -11.79
N ARG A 83 -14.64 -39.81 -13.11
CA ARG A 83 -14.84 -38.47 -13.69
C ARG A 83 -16.15 -37.85 -13.24
N GLN A 84 -17.24 -38.59 -13.29
CA GLN A 84 -18.55 -38.10 -12.84
C GLN A 84 -18.55 -37.78 -11.34
N GLN A 85 -17.90 -38.60 -10.50
CA GLN A 85 -17.75 -38.31 -9.08
C GLN A 85 -16.92 -37.05 -8.81
N ALA A 86 -15.85 -36.84 -9.58
CA ALA A 86 -15.03 -35.62 -9.48
C ALA A 86 -15.86 -34.37 -9.84
N LEU A 87 -16.62 -34.40 -10.93
CA LEU A 87 -17.49 -33.28 -11.34
C LEU A 87 -18.57 -32.98 -10.29
N LEU A 88 -19.16 -34.01 -9.67
CA LEU A 88 -20.13 -33.82 -8.59
C LEU A 88 -19.50 -33.22 -7.33
N ALA A 89 -18.27 -33.60 -7.00
CA ALA A 89 -17.53 -33.04 -5.88
C ALA A 89 -17.19 -31.56 -6.11
N GLU A 90 -16.77 -31.21 -7.32
CA GLU A 90 -16.54 -29.81 -7.73
C GLU A 90 -17.82 -28.98 -7.63
N ALA A 91 -18.94 -29.50 -8.12
CA ALA A 91 -20.23 -28.82 -8.05
C ALA A 91 -20.68 -28.58 -6.58
N ARG A 92 -20.50 -29.56 -5.70
CA ARG A 92 -20.78 -29.41 -4.26
C ARG A 92 -19.90 -28.35 -3.61
N CYS A 93 -18.60 -28.38 -3.90
CA CYS A 93 -17.65 -27.40 -3.37
C CYS A 93 -18.01 -25.97 -3.81
N ALA A 94 -18.37 -25.79 -5.09
CA ALA A 94 -18.81 -24.49 -5.60
C ALA A 94 -20.07 -23.98 -4.88
N GLN A 95 -21.07 -24.85 -4.71
CA GLN A 95 -22.30 -24.51 -3.98
C GLN A 95 -22.03 -24.16 -2.51
N GLU A 96 -21.15 -24.90 -1.83
CA GLU A 96 -20.76 -24.59 -0.45
C GLU A 96 -20.07 -23.22 -0.33
N LEU A 97 -19.20 -22.86 -1.30
CA LEU A 97 -18.56 -21.56 -1.33
C LEU A 97 -19.56 -20.42 -1.56
N GLU A 98 -20.55 -20.61 -2.44
CA GLU A 98 -21.62 -19.65 -2.66
C GLU A 98 -22.47 -19.44 -1.42
N LEU A 99 -22.85 -20.52 -0.73
CA LEU A 99 -23.57 -20.45 0.55
C LEU A 99 -22.76 -19.70 1.60
N ARG A 100 -21.47 -20.00 1.74
CA ARG A 100 -20.58 -19.27 2.66
C ARG A 100 -20.47 -17.79 2.30
N ARG A 101 -20.35 -17.44 1.02
CA ARG A 101 -20.34 -16.04 0.56
C ARG A 101 -21.64 -15.33 0.90
N ALA A 102 -22.78 -15.98 0.70
CA ALA A 102 -24.09 -15.43 1.05
C ALA A 102 -24.24 -15.24 2.57
N GLU A 103 -23.77 -16.19 3.39
CA GLU A 103 -23.74 -16.03 4.85
C GLU A 103 -22.83 -14.90 5.30
N VAL A 104 -21.64 -14.76 4.71
CA VAL A 104 -20.71 -13.66 5.01
C VAL A 104 -21.33 -12.32 4.63
N ALA A 105 -21.99 -12.23 3.47
CA ALA A 105 -22.67 -11.02 3.03
C ALA A 105 -23.80 -10.62 4.00
N LYS A 106 -24.54 -11.61 4.56
CA LYS A 106 -25.56 -11.35 5.59
C LYS A 106 -24.94 -10.90 6.92
N LYS A 107 -23.82 -11.50 7.34
CA LYS A 107 -23.14 -11.21 8.62
C LYS A 107 -22.32 -9.92 8.60
N ARG A 108 -21.82 -9.51 7.43
CA ARG A 108 -20.99 -8.30 7.27
C ARG A 108 -21.78 -7.25 6.49
N PRO A 109 -22.70 -6.51 7.15
CA PRO A 109 -23.39 -5.40 6.51
C PRO A 109 -22.38 -4.36 6.03
N THR A 110 -22.17 -4.28 4.72
CA THR A 110 -21.25 -3.30 4.10
C THR A 110 -21.64 -1.86 4.43
N TRP A 111 -22.92 -1.61 4.71
CA TRP A 111 -23.40 -0.31 5.15
C TRP A 111 -22.78 0.14 6.49
N MET A 112 -22.50 -0.78 7.41
CA MET A 112 -21.85 -0.42 8.68
C MET A 112 -20.44 0.11 8.44
N VAL A 113 -19.70 -0.47 7.48
CA VAL A 113 -18.36 0.03 7.12
C VAL A 113 -18.45 1.46 6.59
N ALA A 114 -19.41 1.75 5.71
CA ALA A 114 -19.64 3.10 5.21
C ALA A 114 -20.00 4.09 6.33
N VAL A 115 -20.89 3.71 7.26
CA VAL A 115 -21.26 4.55 8.40
C VAL A 115 -20.06 4.82 9.31
N THR A 116 -19.26 3.80 9.62
CA THR A 116 -18.04 4.00 10.44
C THR A 116 -17.02 4.89 9.75
N ALA A 117 -16.85 4.78 8.43
CA ALA A 117 -15.97 5.65 7.66
C ALA A 117 -16.44 7.11 7.70
N ILE A 118 -17.74 7.35 7.51
CA ILE A 118 -18.33 8.70 7.58
C ILE A 118 -18.21 9.28 9.00
N ALA A 119 -18.48 8.47 10.03
CA ALA A 119 -18.36 8.91 11.42
C ALA A 119 -16.90 9.29 11.75
N PHE A 120 -15.93 8.52 11.26
CA PHE A 120 -14.51 8.81 11.45
C PHE A 120 -14.09 10.10 10.74
N THR A 121 -14.48 10.30 9.47
CA THR A 121 -14.16 11.54 8.75
C THR A 121 -14.82 12.76 9.39
N ALA A 122 -16.06 12.64 9.87
CA ALA A 122 -16.73 13.69 10.63
C ALA A 122 -16.00 14.02 11.94
N ALA A 123 -15.55 13.01 12.70
CA ALA A 123 -14.80 13.21 13.93
C ALA A 123 -13.46 13.93 13.68
N VAL A 124 -12.72 13.52 12.65
CA VAL A 124 -11.46 14.19 12.25
C VAL A 124 -11.72 15.63 11.80
N GLY A 125 -12.77 15.85 11.01
CA GLY A 125 -13.17 17.19 10.56
C GLY A 125 -13.53 18.12 11.72
N LEU A 126 -14.29 17.64 12.69
CA LEU A 126 -14.66 18.39 13.90
C LEU A 126 -13.43 18.70 14.77
N ALA A 127 -12.52 17.75 14.94
CA ALA A 127 -11.28 17.96 15.69
C ALA A 127 -10.41 19.05 15.04
N TRP A 128 -10.23 18.99 13.71
CA TRP A 128 -9.51 20.01 12.96
C TRP A 128 -10.16 21.39 13.11
N PHE A 129 -11.48 21.47 12.92
CA PHE A 129 -12.23 22.72 13.05
C PHE A 129 -12.12 23.31 14.47
N ALA A 130 -12.18 22.48 15.51
CA ALA A 130 -12.03 22.92 16.90
C ALA A 130 -10.62 23.50 17.16
N ILE A 131 -9.56 22.85 16.65
CA ILE A 131 -8.18 23.35 16.78
C ILE A 131 -8.01 24.68 16.04
N GLN A 132 -8.55 24.79 14.82
CA GLN A 132 -8.49 26.02 14.04
C GLN A 132 -9.18 27.18 14.77
N ARG A 133 -10.40 26.95 15.27
CA ARG A 133 -11.16 27.95 16.03
C ARG A 133 -10.46 28.37 17.32
N GLN A 134 -9.80 27.43 18.00
CA GLN A 134 -9.02 27.73 19.20
C GLN A 134 -7.81 28.62 18.87
N ARG A 135 -7.11 28.36 17.77
CA ARG A 135 -5.99 29.20 17.31
C ARG A 135 -6.47 30.61 16.94
N GLU A 136 -7.56 30.72 16.17
CA GLU A 136 -8.16 32.02 15.83
C GLU A 136 -8.55 32.82 17.07
N SER A 137 -9.10 32.16 18.10
CA SER A 137 -9.42 32.83 19.37
C SER A 137 -8.17 33.29 20.13
N ALA A 138 -7.11 32.49 20.15
CA ALA A 138 -5.85 32.83 20.80
C ALA A 138 -5.15 33.98 20.07
N ASP A 139 -5.17 33.98 18.73
CA ASP A 139 -4.62 35.03 17.89
C ASP A 139 -5.39 36.34 18.10
N ALA A 140 -6.73 36.29 18.15
CA ALA A 140 -7.56 37.45 18.43
C ALA A 140 -7.30 38.02 19.84
N GLU A 141 -7.17 37.17 20.86
CA GLU A 141 -6.82 37.60 22.22
C GLU A 141 -5.41 38.23 22.27
N SER A 142 -4.44 37.63 21.58
CA SER A 142 -3.08 38.16 21.54
C SER A 142 -3.02 39.52 20.84
N ALA A 143 -3.74 39.68 19.72
CA ALA A 143 -3.87 40.94 19.01
C ALA A 143 -4.56 42.02 19.87
N LEU A 144 -5.60 41.64 20.62
CA LEU A 144 -6.27 42.54 21.56
C LEU A 144 -5.31 42.99 22.67
N ARG A 145 -4.53 42.08 23.26
CA ARG A 145 -3.54 42.40 24.29
C ARG A 145 -2.46 43.34 23.76
N VAL A 146 -1.95 43.09 22.55
CA VAL A 146 -0.98 43.98 21.91
C VAL A 146 -1.59 45.37 21.66
N SER A 147 -2.84 45.45 21.18
CA SER A 147 -3.55 46.71 20.99
C SER A 147 -3.79 47.46 22.32
N GLN A 148 -4.14 46.75 23.38
CA GLN A 148 -4.29 47.34 24.71
C GLN A 148 -2.95 47.84 25.28
N ALA A 149 -1.86 47.08 25.08
CA ALA A 149 -0.52 47.50 25.49
C ALA A 149 -0.07 48.74 24.73
N THR A 150 -0.20 48.77 23.39
CA THR A 150 0.20 49.93 22.58
C THR A 150 -0.61 51.18 22.91
N THR A 151 -1.92 51.04 23.17
CA THR A 151 -2.75 52.18 23.59
C THR A 151 -2.42 52.65 25.01
N ALA A 152 -2.05 51.74 25.92
CA ALA A 152 -1.59 52.11 27.26
C ALA A 152 -0.24 52.84 27.22
N ASP A 153 0.71 52.36 26.41
CA ASP A 153 2.02 52.97 26.24
C ASP A 153 1.91 54.34 25.55
N ALA A 154 1.08 54.48 24.52
CA ALA A 154 0.80 55.76 23.88
C ALA A 154 0.23 56.80 24.87
N LYS A 155 -0.68 56.38 25.76
CA LYS A 155 -1.21 57.27 26.82
C LYS A 155 -0.12 57.70 27.80
N ARG A 156 0.74 56.77 28.23
CA ARG A 156 1.88 57.08 29.12
C ARG A 156 2.82 58.09 28.47
N ASP A 157 3.13 57.89 27.19
CA ASP A 157 3.95 58.79 26.38
C ASP A 157 3.38 60.21 26.31
N VAL A 158 2.06 60.33 26.14
CA VAL A 158 1.37 61.63 26.12
C VAL A 158 1.40 62.31 27.49
N VAL A 159 1.17 61.57 28.57
CA VAL A 159 1.25 62.11 29.94
C VAL A 159 2.66 62.60 30.25
N GLU A 160 3.68 61.80 29.91
CA GLU A 160 5.08 62.18 30.13
C GLU A 160 5.45 63.42 29.31
N ALA A 161 5.04 63.50 28.05
CA ALA A 161 5.30 64.66 27.21
C ALA A 161 4.62 65.94 27.73
N ARG A 162 3.39 65.83 28.25
CA ARG A 162 2.70 66.96 28.91
C ARG A 162 3.44 67.41 30.17
N ALA A 163 3.86 66.47 31.02
CA ALA A 163 4.62 66.80 32.23
C ALA A 163 5.96 67.48 31.91
N ARG A 164 6.66 67.04 30.84
CA ARG A 164 7.88 67.71 30.36
C ARG A 164 7.59 69.12 29.86
N LEU A 165 6.51 69.30 29.10
CA LEU A 165 6.09 70.61 28.60
C LEU A 165 5.75 71.57 29.74
N GLU A 166 5.00 71.12 30.75
CA GLU A 166 4.66 71.93 31.93
C GLU A 166 5.91 72.38 32.70
N LYS A 167 6.92 71.52 32.84
CA LYS A 167 8.21 71.88 33.46
C LYS A 167 8.92 72.98 32.67
N ILE A 168 9.02 72.85 31.35
CA ILE A 168 9.69 73.85 30.49
C ILE A 168 8.90 75.17 30.49
N GLU A 169 7.56 75.13 30.50
CA GLU A 169 6.74 76.33 30.64
C GLU A 169 6.91 77.02 31.99
N ALA A 170 7.08 76.26 33.08
CA ALA A 170 7.41 76.81 34.39
C ALA A 170 8.79 77.48 34.39
N GLU A 171 9.81 76.87 33.77
CA GLU A 171 11.13 77.47 33.59
C GLU A 171 11.06 78.78 32.78
N LEU A 172 10.25 78.81 31.71
CA LEU A 172 10.05 80.02 30.91
C LEU A 172 9.43 81.15 31.74
N ARG A 173 8.44 80.87 32.59
CA ARG A 173 7.85 81.87 33.50
C ARG A 173 8.89 82.45 34.48
N VAL A 174 9.81 81.63 34.96
CA VAL A 174 10.91 82.09 35.82
C VAL A 174 11.86 83.02 35.04
N ILE A 175 12.19 82.69 33.79
CA ILE A 175 13.01 83.53 32.91
C ILE A 175 12.28 84.84 32.55
N ASP A 176 10.98 84.80 32.27
CA ASP A 176 10.17 86.00 32.00
C ASP A 176 10.21 86.94 33.22
N ALA A 177 10.05 86.41 34.44
CA ALA A 177 10.17 87.19 35.66
C ALA A 177 11.57 87.78 35.88
N ARG A 178 12.65 87.06 35.52
CA ARG A 178 14.03 87.58 35.55
C ARG A 178 14.23 88.70 34.53
N THR A 179 13.67 88.53 33.34
CA THR A 179 13.73 89.52 32.26
C THR A 179 13.02 90.82 32.67
N GLU A 180 11.82 90.73 33.26
CA GLU A 180 11.09 91.90 33.79
C GLU A 180 11.88 92.61 34.90
N LYS A 181 12.51 91.86 35.82
CA LYS A 181 13.41 92.44 36.84
C LYS A 181 14.60 93.16 36.21
N ALA A 182 15.21 92.60 35.17
CA ALA A 182 16.33 93.22 34.45
C ALA A 182 15.89 94.49 33.70
N ILE A 183 14.67 94.52 33.15
CA ILE A 183 14.07 95.73 32.54
C ILE A 183 13.87 96.81 33.60
N ALA A 184 13.31 96.47 34.76
CA ALA A 184 13.12 97.40 35.86
C ALA A 184 14.46 97.95 36.39
N ALA A 185 15.48 97.09 36.55
CA ALA A 185 16.82 97.51 36.97
C ALA A 185 17.47 98.49 35.98
N LEU A 186 17.29 98.26 34.67
CA LEU A 186 17.78 99.17 33.64
C LEU A 186 17.07 100.54 33.70
N ALA A 187 15.81 100.59 34.10
CA ALA A 187 15.05 101.84 34.22
C ALA A 187 15.46 102.69 35.44
N ILE A 188 16.02 102.06 36.48
CA ILE A 188 16.43 102.73 37.73
C ILE A 188 17.92 103.13 37.68
N ALA A 189 18.73 102.54 36.80
CA ALA A 189 20.17 102.83 36.71
C ALA A 189 20.46 104.30 36.32
N GLU A 190 21.24 104.99 37.15
CA GLU A 190 21.52 106.44 36.98
C GLU A 190 22.89 106.69 36.36
N THR A 191 23.87 105.81 36.62
CA THR A 191 25.25 106.01 36.13
C THR A 191 25.51 105.28 34.81
N ALA A 192 26.44 105.81 34.00
CA ALA A 192 26.85 105.17 32.75
C ALA A 192 27.51 103.78 32.94
N ALA A 193 28.01 103.47 34.13
CA ALA A 193 28.52 102.14 34.47
C ALA A 193 27.35 101.18 34.72
N GLU A 194 26.39 101.55 35.58
CA GLU A 194 25.20 100.74 35.90
C GLU A 194 24.34 100.49 34.65
N ILE A 195 24.17 101.48 33.77
CA ILE A 195 23.43 101.30 32.50
C ILE A 195 24.11 100.25 31.61
N ARG A 196 25.44 100.22 31.55
CA ARG A 196 26.18 99.22 30.74
C ARG A 196 26.03 97.82 31.31
N GLU A 197 26.12 97.68 32.62
CA GLU A 197 25.95 96.39 33.31
C GLU A 197 24.51 95.87 33.18
N ALA A 198 23.51 96.72 33.47
CA ALA A 198 22.10 96.37 33.32
C ALA A 198 21.73 95.99 31.88
N ARG A 199 22.32 96.66 30.87
CA ARG A 199 22.16 96.27 29.46
C ARG A 199 22.76 94.89 29.16
N ALA A 200 23.94 94.58 29.70
CA ALA A 200 24.57 93.28 29.50
C ALA A 200 23.73 92.15 30.12
N VAL A 201 23.21 92.36 31.33
CA VAL A 201 22.30 91.42 32.01
C VAL A 201 21.02 91.23 31.22
N LEU A 202 20.37 92.30 30.77
CA LEU A 202 19.16 92.22 29.96
C LEU A 202 19.39 91.48 28.63
N GLN A 203 20.53 91.70 27.98
CA GLN A 203 20.88 90.98 26.76
C GLN A 203 21.10 89.48 27.01
N ALA A 204 21.73 89.11 28.13
CA ALA A 204 21.91 87.71 28.51
C ALA A 204 20.56 87.02 28.78
N GLU A 205 19.68 87.66 29.57
CA GLU A 205 18.34 87.14 29.88
C GLU A 205 17.47 87.03 28.62
N ARG A 206 17.54 88.00 27.68
CA ARG A 206 16.84 87.91 26.39
C ARG A 206 17.31 86.73 25.53
N LYS A 207 18.61 86.43 25.54
CA LYS A 207 19.14 85.24 24.83
C LYS A 207 18.63 83.96 25.48
N GLU A 208 18.63 83.89 26.81
CA GLU A 208 18.11 82.75 27.56
C GLU A 208 16.60 82.55 27.31
N GLN A 209 15.82 83.65 27.30
CA GLN A 209 14.40 83.66 26.99
C GLN A 209 14.12 83.16 25.57
N ALA A 210 14.89 83.61 24.57
CA ALA A 210 14.75 83.12 23.19
C ALA A 210 15.04 81.62 23.09
N ALA A 211 16.09 81.13 23.75
CA ALA A 211 16.42 79.70 23.79
C ALA A 211 15.36 78.87 24.54
N ALA A 212 14.78 79.39 25.62
CA ALA A 212 13.69 78.73 26.34
C ALA A 212 12.40 78.67 25.51
N ARG A 213 12.05 79.75 24.80
CA ARG A 213 10.90 79.76 23.87
C ARG A 213 11.07 78.75 22.74
N ALA A 214 12.27 78.59 22.19
CA ALA A 214 12.57 77.56 21.21
C ALA A 214 12.36 76.15 21.78
N ARG A 215 12.83 75.89 23.00
CA ARG A 215 12.61 74.61 23.72
C ARG A 215 11.12 74.33 23.98
N VAL A 216 10.33 75.33 24.36
CA VAL A 216 8.87 75.19 24.51
C VAL A 216 8.20 74.85 23.18
N ALA A 217 8.59 75.52 22.09
CA ALA A 217 8.03 75.26 20.76
C ALA A 217 8.32 73.82 20.30
N GLU A 218 9.56 73.34 20.50
CA GLU A 218 9.94 71.96 20.19
C GLU A 218 9.19 70.94 21.06
N ALA A 219 9.12 71.18 22.38
CA ALA A 219 8.38 70.32 23.30
C ALA A 219 6.88 70.26 22.97
N ARG A 220 6.28 71.38 22.56
CA ARG A 220 4.89 71.44 22.06
C ARG A 220 4.71 70.59 20.81
N ARG A 221 5.61 70.69 19.83
CA ARG A 221 5.57 69.85 18.62
C ARG A 221 5.66 68.37 18.96
N LEU A 222 6.60 67.97 19.83
CA LEU A 222 6.74 66.59 20.27
C LEU A 222 5.50 66.08 21.03
N ALA A 223 4.92 66.91 21.89
CA ALA A 223 3.69 66.56 22.60
C ALA A 223 2.50 66.41 21.65
N GLU A 224 2.37 67.26 20.63
CA GLU A 224 1.34 67.13 19.59
C GLU A 224 1.54 65.89 18.72
N GLU A 225 2.77 65.59 18.31
CA GLU A 225 3.08 64.37 17.56
C GLU A 225 2.74 63.12 18.34
N LYS A 226 3.06 63.08 19.65
CA LYS A 226 2.66 61.97 20.53
C LYS A 226 1.15 61.89 20.72
N LYS A 227 0.44 63.01 20.85
CA LYS A 227 -1.04 63.03 20.88
C LYS A 227 -1.66 62.50 19.60
N ARG A 228 -1.08 62.78 18.42
CA ARG A 228 -1.56 62.23 17.14
C ARG A 228 -1.41 60.70 17.08
N LYS A 229 -0.39 60.13 17.75
CA LYS A 229 -0.17 58.69 17.86
C LYS A 229 -1.12 57.97 18.85
N GLU A 230 -1.78 58.70 19.75
CA GLU A 230 -2.78 58.15 20.67
C GLU A 230 -4.00 57.55 19.93
N GLY A 231 -4.14 57.85 18.63
CA GLY A 231 -5.18 57.34 17.76
C GLY A 231 -6.47 58.15 17.90
N VAL A 232 -7.15 58.36 16.78
CA VAL A 232 -8.48 58.98 16.80
C VAL A 232 -9.46 57.93 17.31
N LYS A 233 -10.12 58.21 18.44
CA LYS A 233 -11.28 57.42 18.86
C LYS A 233 -12.41 57.67 17.86
N LEU A 234 -12.52 56.78 16.88
CA LEU A 234 -13.68 56.73 16.00
C LEU A 234 -14.88 56.25 16.81
N ASP A 235 -15.84 57.14 16.99
CA ASP A 235 -17.12 56.86 17.64
C ASP A 235 -17.84 55.71 16.93
N ASP A 236 -18.58 54.88 17.67
CA ASP A 236 -19.26 53.70 17.10
C ASP A 236 -20.31 54.08 16.04
N LYS A 237 -20.81 55.32 16.08
CA LYS A 237 -21.66 55.89 15.02
C LYS A 237 -20.93 56.05 13.69
N CYS A 238 -19.63 56.32 13.70
CA CYS A 238 -18.82 56.43 12.49
C CYS A 238 -18.47 55.05 11.92
N LYS A 239 -18.25 54.04 12.77
CA LYS A 239 -17.96 52.66 12.32
C LYS A 239 -19.16 51.99 11.65
N ASN A 240 -20.39 52.35 12.06
CA ASN A 240 -21.63 51.80 11.51
C ASN A 240 -22.24 52.64 10.37
N ASN A 241 -21.54 53.67 9.87
CA ASN A 241 -22.05 54.48 8.77
C ASN A 241 -21.95 53.72 7.43
N VAL A 242 -22.96 53.86 6.58
CA VAL A 242 -23.11 53.15 5.29
C VAL A 242 -21.93 53.41 4.34
N PHE A 243 -21.24 54.54 4.51
CA PHE A 243 -20.04 54.91 3.74
C PHE A 243 -18.74 54.23 4.21
N CYS A 244 -18.76 53.44 5.29
CA CYS A 244 -17.60 52.71 5.84
C CYS A 244 -17.67 51.18 5.64
N LYS A 245 -18.60 50.68 4.80
CA LYS A 245 -18.62 49.28 4.34
C LYS A 245 -17.93 49.13 2.99
#